data_AF-A0A921GB43-F1
#
_entry.id   AF-A0A921GB43-F1
#
_cell.length_a   1.000
_cell.length_b   1.000
_cell.length_c   1.000
_cell.angle_alpha   90.00
_cell.angle_beta   90.00
_cell.angle_gamma   90.00
#
_symmetry.space_group_name_H-M   'P 1'
#
loop_
_entity.id
_entity.type
_entity.pdbx_description
1 polymer ?
#
loop_
_entity_poly.entity_id
_entity_poly.type
_entity_poly.pdbx_seq_one_letter_code
_entity_poly.pdbx_strand_id
1 'polypeptide(L)'
;LKINLIKKYNILFNCKLDEDFQFYYYLNFKNKVPVSRKYKNITLLGDMLELEIAENETAQKLAWLAVGSGLGEVNSRGFGMVNYQFY
;
A
#
# COMPACT_ATOMS: atom_id res chain seq x y z
N LEU A 1 -3.15 -3.43 5.15
CA LEU A 1 -2.30 -2.41 4.49
C LEU A 1 -1.23 -1.86 5.44
N LYS A 2 -1.61 -1.19 6.55
CA LYS A 2 -0.68 -0.58 7.54
C LYS A 2 0.44 -1.52 8.00
N ILE A 3 0.11 -2.73 8.47
CA ILE A 3 1.09 -3.70 8.98
C ILE A 3 2.12 -4.12 7.90
N ASN A 4 1.70 -4.27 6.64
CA ASN A 4 2.59 -4.65 5.55
C ASN A 4 3.64 -3.56 5.28
N LEU A 5 3.20 -2.29 5.23
CA LEU A 5 4.09 -1.16 5.04
C LEU A 5 5.05 -0.96 6.22
N ILE A 6 4.56 -1.08 7.46
CA ILE A 6 5.41 -0.98 8.66
C ILE A 6 6.50 -2.06 8.62
N LYS A 7 6.15 -3.32 8.31
CA LYS A 7 7.13 -4.40 8.18
C LYS A 7 8.17 -4.11 7.10
N LYS A 8 7.73 -3.64 5.92
CA LYS A 8 8.66 -3.26 4.84
C LYS A 8 9.59 -2.12 5.24
N TYR A 9 9.05 -1.09 5.89
CA TYR A 9 9.83 0.04 6.37
C TYR A 9 10.87 -0.40 7.41
N ASN A 10 10.46 -1.22 8.38
CA ASN A 10 11.36 -1.74 9.40
C ASN A 10 12.49 -2.60 8.80
N ILE A 11 12.22 -3.38 7.74
CA ILE A 11 13.23 -4.17 7.04
C ILE A 11 14.21 -3.28 6.28
N LEU A 12 13.72 -2.23 5.61
CA LEU A 12 14.55 -1.36 4.78
C LEU A 12 15.42 -0.38 5.58
N PHE A 13 14.86 0.17 6.65
CA PHE A 13 15.53 1.19 7.47
C PHE A 13 16.07 0.64 8.79
N ASN A 14 15.88 -0.65 9.07
CA ASN A 14 16.32 -1.33 10.29
C ASN A 14 15.88 -0.61 11.59
N CYS A 15 14.75 0.08 11.53
CA CYS A 15 14.13 0.82 12.63
C CYS A 15 12.85 0.13 13.10
N LYS A 16 12.40 0.41 14.33
CA LYS A 16 11.05 0.09 14.78
C LYS A 16 10.22 1.37 14.76
N LEU A 17 9.32 1.47 13.79
CA LEU A 17 8.29 2.51 13.78
C LEU A 17 7.30 2.29 14.92
N ASP A 18 6.91 3.39 15.56
CA ASP A 18 5.81 3.39 16.51
C ASP A 18 4.50 3.09 15.76
N GLU A 19 3.69 2.17 16.30
CA GLU A 19 2.48 1.69 15.63
C GLU A 19 1.25 2.57 15.93
N ASP A 20 1.37 3.56 16.83
CA ASP A 20 0.28 4.40 17.30
C ASP A 20 0.17 5.70 16.49
N PHE A 21 -0.18 5.56 15.21
CA PHE A 21 -0.50 6.70 14.34
C PHE A 21 -1.62 6.38 13.36
N GLN A 22 -2.34 7.43 12.96
CA GLN A 22 -3.34 7.35 11.91
C GLN A 22 -2.64 7.31 10.53
N PHE A 23 -2.92 6.26 9.75
CA PHE A 23 -2.28 6.04 8.45
C PHE A 23 -3.04 6.69 7.29
N TYR A 24 -4.38 6.68 7.32
CA TYR A 24 -5.23 7.28 6.30
C TYR A 24 -6.46 7.94 6.94
N TYR A 25 -7.01 8.95 6.27
CA TYR A 25 -8.29 9.57 6.59
C TYR A 25 -9.43 8.87 5.86
N TYR A 26 -9.24 8.58 4.57
CA TYR A 26 -10.26 7.96 3.74
C TYR A 26 -9.71 6.75 2.97
N LEU A 27 -10.55 5.72 2.81
CA LEU A 27 -10.27 4.54 1.99
C LEU A 27 -11.51 4.26 1.16
N ASN A 28 -11.36 4.33 -0.15
CA ASN A 28 -12.42 4.13 -1.12
C ASN A 28 -12.10 2.94 -2.03
N PHE A 29 -13.11 2.11 -2.28
CA PHE A 29 -13.02 1.04 -3.27
C PHE A 29 -13.55 1.58 -4.60
N LYS A 30 -12.67 1.74 -5.59
CA LYS A 30 -13.04 2.24 -6.91
C LYS A 30 -13.65 1.17 -7.81
N ASN A 31 -13.40 -0.11 -7.52
CA ASN A 31 -13.90 -1.21 -8.33
C ASN A 31 -15.25 -1.74 -7.81
N LYS A 32 -16.18 -1.98 -8.74
CA LYS A 32 -17.48 -2.63 -8.43
C LYS A 32 -17.38 -4.16 -8.41
N VAL A 33 -16.37 -4.71 -9.10
CA VAL A 33 -16.07 -6.14 -9.21
C VAL A 33 -14.55 -6.30 -9.03
N PRO A 34 -14.06 -7.33 -8.32
CA PRO A 34 -12.62 -7.57 -8.19
C PRO A 34 -11.95 -7.74 -9.55
N VAL A 35 -10.75 -7.16 -9.68
CA VAL A 35 -9.93 -7.27 -10.89
C VAL A 35 -9.17 -8.59 -10.84
N SER A 36 -9.57 -9.53 -11.70
CA SER A 36 -8.90 -10.82 -11.83
C SER A 36 -7.68 -10.75 -12.76
N ARG A 37 -6.54 -11.27 -12.30
CA ARG A 37 -5.33 -11.45 -13.10
C ARG A 37 -4.82 -12.88 -12.95
N LYS A 38 -4.61 -13.55 -14.09
CA LYS A 38 -3.96 -14.86 -14.10
C LYS A 38 -2.48 -14.71 -13.77
N TYR A 39 -2.03 -15.48 -12.78
CA TYR A 39 -0.63 -15.60 -12.38
C TYR A 39 -0.25 -17.09 -12.36
N LYS A 40 0.56 -17.52 -13.34
CA LYS A 40 0.88 -18.93 -13.56
C LYS A 40 -0.43 -19.76 -13.68
N ASN A 41 -0.62 -20.73 -12.80
CA ASN A 41 -1.79 -21.61 -12.76
C ASN A 41 -2.94 -21.09 -11.87
N ILE A 42 -2.77 -19.97 -11.17
CA ILE A 42 -3.79 -19.42 -10.27
C ILE A 42 -4.32 -18.08 -10.79
N THR A 43 -5.55 -17.74 -10.41
CA THR A 43 -6.11 -16.41 -10.65
C THR A 43 -6.03 -15.61 -9.36
N LEU A 44 -5.28 -14.52 -9.39
CA LEU A 44 -5.23 -13.56 -8.29
C LEU A 44 -6.33 -12.53 -8.49
N LEU A 45 -7.03 -12.23 -7.41
CA LEU A 45 -8.05 -11.18 -7.36
C LEU A 45 -7.46 -10.00 -6.60
N GLY A 46 -7.66 -8.80 -7.12
CA GLY A 46 -7.27 -7.58 -6.46
C GLY A 46 -8.34 -6.50 -6.61
N ASP A 47 -8.37 -5.59 -5.67
CA ASP A 47 -9.28 -4.44 -5.66
C ASP A 47 -8.53 -3.16 -6.03
N MET A 48 -9.23 -2.23 -6.68
CA MET A 48 -8.70 -0.92 -6.98
C MET A 48 -9.07 0.00 -5.82
N LEU A 49 -8.05 0.44 -5.08
CA LEU A 49 -8.22 1.25 -3.88
C LEU A 49 -7.75 2.67 -4.13
N GLU A 50 -8.45 3.62 -3.54
CA GLU A 50 -8.04 5.01 -3.40
C GLU A 50 -7.92 5.32 -1.90
N LEU A 51 -6.82 5.94 -1.53
CA LEU A 51 -6.45 6.18 -0.14
C LEU A 51 -6.08 7.65 0.03
N GLU A 52 -6.68 8.30 1.02
CA GLU A 52 -6.26 9.63 1.46
C GLU A 52 -5.35 9.45 2.68
N ILE A 53 -4.05 9.68 2.51
CA ILE A 53 -3.05 9.47 3.54
C ILE A 53 -3.09 10.62 4.56
N ALA A 54 -2.93 10.28 5.84
CA ALA A 54 -2.89 11.28 6.89
C ALA A 54 -1.68 12.23 6.74
N GLU A 55 -1.81 13.46 7.22
CA GLU A 55 -0.74 14.50 7.14
C GLU A 55 0.42 14.25 8.11
N ASN A 56 0.36 13.19 8.91
CA ASN A 56 1.43 12.80 9.83
C ASN A 56 2.72 12.48 9.07
N GLU A 57 3.87 12.92 9.59
CA GLU A 57 5.17 12.67 8.97
C GLU A 57 5.43 11.17 8.72
N THR A 58 5.06 10.33 9.69
CA THR A 58 5.18 8.87 9.58
C THR A 58 4.31 8.30 8.46
N ALA A 59 3.07 8.79 8.33
CA ALA A 59 2.14 8.32 7.30
C ALA A 59 2.62 8.72 5.90
N GLN A 60 3.12 9.96 5.76
CA GLN A 60 3.72 10.46 4.50
C GLN A 60 4.97 9.68 4.11
N LYS A 61 5.87 9.40 5.06
CA LYS A 61 7.06 8.54 4.82
C LYS A 61 6.66 7.15 4.34
N LEU A 62 5.64 6.55 4.94
CA LEU A 62 5.14 5.23 4.53
C LEU A 62 4.44 5.26 3.17
N ALA A 63 3.73 6.34 2.84
CA ALA A 63 3.12 6.52 1.52
C ALA A 63 4.19 6.66 0.42
N TRP A 64 5.24 7.43 0.68
CA TRP A 64 6.40 7.50 -0.23
C TRP A 64 7.07 6.14 -0.42
N LEU A 65 7.21 5.36 0.65
CA LEU A 65 7.69 3.99 0.54
C LEU A 65 6.74 3.13 -0.31
N ALA A 66 5.42 3.28 -0.14
CA ALA A 66 4.44 2.54 -0.90
C ALA A 66 4.52 2.82 -2.41
N VAL A 67 4.78 4.06 -2.81
CA VAL A 67 5.00 4.42 -4.23
C VAL A 67 6.22 3.68 -4.79
N GLY A 68 7.31 3.57 -4.04
CA GLY A 68 8.52 2.87 -4.50
C GLY A 68 8.46 1.33 -4.40
N SER A 69 7.79 0.79 -3.37
CA SER A 69 7.80 -0.64 -3.02
C SER A 69 6.50 -1.39 -3.36
N GLY A 70 5.43 -0.66 -3.68
CA GLY A 70 4.07 -1.18 -3.81
C GLY A 70 3.39 -1.48 -2.46
N LEU A 71 2.06 -1.56 -2.50
CA LEU A 71 1.20 -1.95 -1.39
C LEU A 71 0.92 -3.46 -1.40
N GLY A 72 1.03 -4.09 -0.23
CA GLY A 72 0.70 -5.50 -0.08
C GLY A 72 1.83 -6.40 -0.54
N GLU A 73 1.48 -7.52 -1.17
CA GLU A 73 2.40 -8.61 -1.50
C GLU A 73 2.53 -8.80 -3.00
N VAL A 74 3.55 -9.53 -3.44
CA VAL A 74 3.81 -9.82 -4.86
C VAL A 74 4.16 -8.58 -5.71
N ASN A 75 4.68 -7.52 -5.08
CA ASN A 75 5.08 -6.28 -5.76
C ASN A 75 6.17 -6.48 -6.83
N SER A 76 7.11 -7.40 -6.60
CA SER A 76 8.13 -7.77 -7.61
C SER A 76 7.54 -8.35 -8.91
N ARG A 77 6.25 -8.69 -8.94
CA ARG A 77 5.55 -9.21 -10.13
C ARG A 77 4.50 -8.23 -10.66
N GLY A 78 4.58 -6.97 -10.26
CA GLY A 78 3.74 -5.88 -10.77
C GLY A 78 2.38 -5.73 -10.08
N PHE A 79 2.15 -6.40 -8.94
CA PHE A 79 0.92 -6.23 -8.16
C PHE A 79 1.11 -5.15 -7.08
N GLY A 80 0.05 -4.43 -6.73
CA GLY A 80 0.11 -3.46 -5.65
C GLY A 80 0.85 -2.15 -5.97
N MET A 81 1.18 -1.90 -7.24
CA MET A 81 1.78 -0.62 -7.64
C MET A 81 0.79 0.53 -7.38
N VAL A 82 1.27 1.63 -6.83
CA VAL A 82 0.45 2.80 -6.52
C VAL A 82 1.04 4.06 -7.11
N ASN A 83 0.16 5.00 -7.43
CA ASN A 83 0.50 6.36 -7.82
C ASN A 83 0.04 7.32 -6.73
N TYR A 84 0.66 8.50 -6.69
CA TYR A 84 0.24 9.59 -5.82
C TYR A 84 -0.36 10.72 -6.67
N GLN A 85 -1.29 11.46 -6.07
CA GLN A 85 -1.84 12.69 -6.62
C GLN A 85 -1.85 13.73 -5.51
N PHE A 86 -1.30 14.91 -5.76
CA PHE A 86 -1.40 16.04 -4.85
C PHE A 86 -2.70 16.80 -5.15
N TYR A 87 -3.43 17.16 -4.12
CA TYR A 87 -4.64 18.01 -4.18
C TYR A 87 -4.41 19.32 -3.44
#